data_AF-A0A4R0X037-F1
#
_entry.id   AF-A0A4R0X037-F1
#
_cell.length_a   1.000
_cell.length_b   1.000
_cell.length_c   1.000
_cell.angle_alpha   90.00
_cell.angle_beta   90.00
_cell.angle_gamma   90.00
#
_symmetry.space_group_name_H-M   'P 1'
#
loop_
_entity.id
_entity.type
_entity.pdbx_description
1 polymer ?
#
loop_
_entity_poly.entity_id
_entity_poly.type
_entity_poly.pdbx_seq_one_letter_code
_entity_poly.pdbx_strand_id
1 'polypeptide(L)' 'MAKQKKKLAPAQKTAREERKRKFMFLFMNGKQVRVRRSERIDGIDVDEFIRRNADPIWLHQNGVHELIEASLGPYAPL' A
#
# COMPACT_ATOMS: atom_id res chain seq x y z
N MET A 1 4.13 42.48 11.94
CA MET A 1 3.04 41.84 12.71
C MET A 1 3.09 40.33 12.48
N ALA A 2 3.40 39.53 13.50
CA ALA A 2 3.36 38.07 13.38
C ALA A 2 1.91 37.58 13.33
N LYS A 3 1.53 36.85 12.29
CA LYS A 3 0.17 36.34 12.10
C LYS A 3 -0.17 35.34 13.21
N GLN A 4 -1.19 35.60 14.03
CA GLN A 4 -1.62 34.65 15.06
C GLN A 4 -2.08 33.33 14.40
N LYS A 5 -1.44 32.22 14.77
CA LYS A 5 -1.83 30.88 14.31
C LYS A 5 -3.08 30.41 15.05
N LYS A 6 -4.21 30.34 14.34
CA LYS A 6 -5.46 29.77 14.89
C LYS A 6 -5.31 28.26 15.10
N LYS A 7 -5.76 27.75 16.25
CA LYS A 7 -5.80 26.30 16.51
C LYS A 7 -6.80 25.63 15.55
N LEU A 8 -6.47 24.42 15.11
CA LEU A 8 -7.36 23.62 14.25
C LEU A 8 -8.60 23.17 15.04
N ALA A 9 -9.77 23.31 14.43
CA ALA A 9 -11.02 22.77 14.95
C ALA A 9 -10.99 21.22 14.95
N PRO A 10 -11.78 20.53 15.79
CA PRO A 10 -11.81 19.06 15.84
C PRO A 10 -12.03 18.39 14.49
N ALA A 11 -12.99 18.88 13.69
CA ALA A 11 -13.26 18.37 12.34
C ALA A 11 -12.07 18.55 11.37
N GLN A 12 -11.26 19.59 11.56
CA GLN A 12 -10.06 19.79 10.75
C GLN A 12 -8.93 18.85 11.16
N LYS A 13 -8.87 18.46 12.45
CA LYS A 13 -7.92 17.45 12.95
C LYS A 13 -8.26 16.07 12.39
N THR A 14 -9.52 15.65 12.44
CA THR A 14 -9.94 14.34 11.90
C THR A 14 -9.68 14.25 10.39
N ALA A 15 -10.07 15.27 9.63
CA ALA A 15 -9.81 15.31 8.19
C ALA A 15 -8.31 15.28 7.85
N ARG A 16 -7.44 15.85 8.70
CA ARG A 16 -5.98 15.75 8.53
C ARG A 16 -5.48 14.34 8.77
N GLU A 17 -5.98 13.65 9.79
CA GLU A 17 -5.61 12.28 10.11
C GLU A 17 -6.08 11.30 9.04
N GLU A 18 -7.31 11.45 8.53
CA GLU A 18 -7.81 10.63 7.41
C GLU A 18 -6.95 10.79 6.15
N ARG A 19 -6.53 12.03 5.82
CA ARG A 19 -5.64 12.27 4.69
C ARG A 19 -4.28 11.62 4.88
N LYS A 20 -3.71 11.63 6.09
CA LYS A 20 -2.44 10.95 6.39
C LYS A 20 -2.55 9.42 6.33
N ARG A 21 -3.71 8.87 6.70
CA ARG A 21 -3.98 7.42 6.60
C ARG A 21 -4.10 7.00 5.13
N LYS A 22 -4.81 7.77 4.32
CA LYS A 22 -5.08 7.46 2.90
C LYS A 22 -3.93 7.79 1.96
N PHE A 23 -3.10 8.79 2.28
CA PHE A 23 -2.09 9.31 1.36
C PHE A 23 -0.73 9.52 2.05
N MET A 24 0.33 9.34 1.29
CA MET A 24 1.69 9.70 1.67
C MET A 24 2.35 10.60 0.63
N PHE A 25 3.39 11.33 1.02
CA PHE A 25 4.21 12.08 0.10
C PHE A 25 5.49 11.30 -0.18
N LEU A 26 5.77 11.06 -1.45
CA LEU A 26 7.01 10.45 -1.94
C LEU A 26 7.75 11.48 -2.80
N PHE A 27 9.07 11.41 -2.78
CA PHE A 27 9.87 12.16 -3.75
C PHE A 27 10.07 11.29 -4.98
N MET A 28 9.42 11.66 -6.08
CA MET A 28 9.58 11.01 -7.37
C MET A 28 10.29 12.00 -8.31
N ASN A 29 11.46 11.63 -8.80
CA ASN A 29 12.25 12.43 -9.75
C ASN A 29 12.50 13.88 -9.28
N GLY A 30 12.88 14.05 -8.00
CA GLY A 30 13.15 15.36 -7.40
C GLY A 30 11.89 16.21 -7.11
N LYS A 31 10.69 15.69 -7.36
CA LYS A 31 9.42 16.36 -7.05
C LYS A 31 8.70 15.64 -5.91
N GLN A 32 8.15 16.41 -4.98
CA GLN A 32 7.30 15.88 -3.91
C GLN A 32 5.89 15.60 -4.44
N VAL A 33 5.52 14.32 -4.56
CA VAL A 33 4.26 13.84 -5.13
C VAL A 33 3.41 13.21 -4.03
N ARG A 34 2.11 13.52 -4.02
CA ARG A 34 1.13 12.88 -3.11
C ARG A 34 0.58 11.61 -3.76
N VAL A 35 0.88 10.46 -3.17
CA VAL A 35 0.42 9.15 -3.65
C VAL A 35 -0.51 8.53 -2.62
N ARG A 36 -1.49 7.74 -3.06
CA ARG A 36 -2.31 6.93 -2.16
C ARG A 36 -1.39 5.94 -1.43
N ARG A 37 -1.52 5.84 -0.11
CA ARG A 37 -0.75 4.85 0.67
C ARG A 37 -1.16 3.48 0.15
N SER A 38 -0.19 2.67 -0.31
CA SER A 38 -0.45 1.28 -0.65
C SER A 38 -1.09 0.60 0.56
N GLU A 39 -2.15 -0.15 0.31
CA GLU A 39 -2.84 -0.88 1.37
C GLU A 39 -1.82 -1.89 1.94
N ARG A 40 -1.64 -1.90 3.25
CA ARG A 40 -0.82 -2.91 3.94
C ARG A 40 -1.78 -3.83 4.67
N ILE A 41 -1.75 -5.11 4.34
CA ILE A 41 -2.54 -6.14 5.02
C ILE A 41 -1.69 -6.63 6.19
N ASP A 42 -2.18 -6.48 7.42
CA ASP A 42 -1.51 -6.90 8.67
C ASP A 42 -0.05 -6.41 8.81
N GLY A 43 0.24 -5.20 8.30
CA GLY A 43 1.57 -4.59 8.38
C GLY A 43 2.55 -5.02 7.29
N ILE A 44 2.16 -5.96 6.43
CA ILE A 44 2.91 -6.44 5.27
C ILE A 44 2.37 -5.72 4.02
N ASP A 45 3.23 -5.47 3.03
CA ASP A 45 2.79 -4.92 1.75
C ASP A 45 1.85 -5.90 1.03
N VAL A 46 0.85 -5.41 0.29
CA VAL A 46 -0.12 -6.27 -0.41
C VAL A 46 0.58 -7.23 -1.38
N ASP A 47 1.61 -6.79 -2.08
CA ASP A 47 2.35 -7.65 -3.01
C ASP A 47 3.05 -8.80 -2.27
N GLU A 48 3.58 -8.50 -1.08
CA GLU A 48 4.23 -9.49 -0.23
C GLU A 48 3.21 -10.40 0.47
N PHE A 49 2.03 -9.89 0.82
CA PHE A 49 0.92 -10.69 1.31
C PHE A 49 0.44 -11.70 0.26
N ILE A 50 0.29 -11.26 -0.99
CA ILE A 50 -0.09 -12.12 -2.12
C ILE A 50 0.99 -13.19 -2.34
N ARG A 51 2.27 -12.82 -2.38
CA ARG A 51 3.38 -13.79 -2.52
C ARG A 51 3.39 -14.88 -1.46
N ARG A 52 3.05 -14.53 -0.21
CA ARG A 52 3.10 -15.47 0.92
C ARG A 52 1.86 -16.36 1.04
N ASN A 53 0.70 -15.88 0.59
CA ASN A 53 -0.59 -16.51 0.91
C ASN A 53 -1.41 -16.95 -0.30
N ALA A 54 -1.12 -16.45 -1.52
CA ALA A 54 -1.92 -16.77 -2.68
C ALA A 54 -1.67 -18.18 -3.19
N ASP A 55 -2.75 -18.91 -3.48
CA ASP A 55 -2.70 -20.22 -4.10
C ASP A 55 -2.51 -20.09 -5.63
N PRO A 56 -2.04 -21.14 -6.32
CA PRO A 56 -1.80 -21.11 -7.76
C PRO A 56 -3.05 -20.78 -8.58
N ILE A 57 -4.24 -21.15 -8.08
CA ILE A 57 -5.52 -20.89 -8.72
C ILE A 57 -5.80 -19.38 -8.72
N TRP A 58 -5.66 -18.71 -7.56
CA TRP A 58 -5.84 -17.27 -7.48
C TRP A 58 -4.80 -16.52 -8.30
N LEU A 59 -3.54 -16.97 -8.28
CA LEU A 59 -2.45 -16.35 -9.06
C LEU A 59 -2.72 -16.41 -10.58
N HIS A 60 -3.20 -17.56 -11.07
CA HIS A 60 -3.60 -17.72 -12.47
C HIS A 60 -4.76 -16.80 -12.85
N GLN A 61 -5.80 -16.70 -12.01
CA GLN A 61 -6.96 -15.84 -12.27
C GLN A 61 -6.62 -14.34 -12.26
N ASN A 62 -5.64 -13.92 -11.47
CA ASN A 62 -5.23 -12.52 -11.34
C ASN A 62 -4.02 -12.16 -12.22
N GLY A 63 -3.58 -13.08 -13.09
CA GLY A 63 -2.52 -12.82 -14.07
C GLY A 63 -1.10 -12.80 -13.50
N VAL A 64 -0.89 -13.21 -12.25
CA VAL A 64 0.39 -13.15 -11.53
C VAL A 64 1.16 -14.46 -11.70
N HIS A 65 1.44 -14.81 -12.96
CA HIS A 65 1.99 -16.12 -13.34
C HIS A 65 3.40 -16.38 -12.79
N GLU A 66 4.20 -15.33 -12.61
CA GLU A 66 5.57 -15.41 -12.11
C GLU A 66 5.66 -16.02 -10.70
N LEU A 67 4.56 -16.04 -9.95
CA LEU A 67 4.51 -16.58 -8.59
C LEU A 67 3.93 -18.00 -8.54
N ILE A 68 3.42 -18.54 -9.65
CA ILE A 68 2.77 -19.86 -9.69
C ILE A 68 3.76 -20.96 -9.32
N GLU A 69 4.94 -20.98 -9.94
CA GLU A 69 5.98 -21.98 -9.64
C GLU A 69 6.42 -21.92 -8.18
N ALA A 70 6.59 -20.71 -7.64
CA ALA A 70 6.94 -20.50 -6.24
C ALA A 70 5.84 -20.98 -5.28
N SER A 71 4.57 -20.91 -5.69
CA SER A 71 3.41 -21.34 -4.91
C SER A 71 3.17 -22.86 -4.96
N LEU A 72 3.53 -23.54 -6.06
CA LEU A 72 3.39 -24.99 -6.22
C LEU A 72 4.37 -25.81 -5.35
N GLY A 73 5.47 -25.20 -4.91
CA GLY A 73 6.45 -25.84 -4.03
C GLY A 73 7.02 -27.15 -4.61
N PRO A 74 7.06 -28.27 -3.86
CA PRO A 74 7.64 -29.54 -4.33
C PRO A 74 6.84 -30.21 -5.46
N TYR A 75 5.69 -29.65 -5.84
CA TYR A 75 4.84 -30.13 -6.92
C TYR A 75 4.99 -29.31 -8.21
N ALA A 76 5.97 -28.41 -8.30
CA ALA A 76 6.29 -27.71 -9.54
C ALA A 76 6.74 -28.72 -10.62
N PRO A 77 6.10 -28.75 -11.80
CA PRO A 77 6.55 -29.62 -12.89
C PRO A 77 7.94 -29.19 -13.38
N LEU A 78 8.86 -30.17 -13.50
CA LEU A 78 10.24 -30.00 -13.98
C LEU A 78 10.29 -29.52 -15.44
#